data_AF-A0AAW8D3C0-F1
#
_entry.id   AF-A0AAW8D3C0-F1
#
_cell.length_a   1.000
_cell.length_b   1.000
_cell.length_c   1.000
_cell.angle_alpha   90.00
_cell.angle_beta   90.00
_cell.angle_gamma   90.00
#
_symmetry.space_group_name_H-M   'P 1'
#
loop_
_entity.id
_entity.type
_entity.pdbx_description
1 polymer ?
#
loop_
_entity_poly.entity_id
_entity_poly.type
_entity_poly.pdbx_seq_one_letter_code
_entity_poly.pdbx_strand_id
1 'polypeptide(L)'
;MLAEPRLLLVYAKTAIGYGGSFIPFTFLAPILTDVSGFSAGAVGWVMLVYGISVAVGNIWGGKLADRLGPIPALKIIFALLAAVLLVFNFAAPHKWLALVAVLMWGAVAFGNVPGLQVYVVKQAERFTPQAVDVASGLNIAAFNLGIALAAWAGGLIVTHLGLMHTPWIGALVVLVSLALTQWSGALDRRAGIPVRASGPVPVGH
;
A
#
# COMPACT_ATOMS: atom_id res chain seq x y z
N MET A 1 -11.46 -1.41 -23.46
CA MET A 1 -10.31 -2.26 -23.80
C MET A 1 -9.01 -1.83 -23.13
N LEU A 2 -8.85 -0.57 -22.72
CA LEU A 2 -7.84 -0.17 -21.74
C LEU A 2 -8.51 0.83 -20.81
N ALA A 3 -8.27 0.73 -19.51
CA ALA A 3 -8.57 1.79 -18.56
C ALA A 3 -10.04 2.22 -18.44
N GLU A 4 -10.82 1.55 -17.60
CA GLU A 4 -11.89 2.28 -16.94
C GLU A 4 -11.19 3.36 -16.07
N PRO A 5 -11.30 4.66 -16.40
CA PRO A 5 -10.44 5.70 -15.82
C PRO A 5 -10.51 5.73 -14.29
N ARG A 6 -11.65 5.30 -13.76
CA ARG A 6 -11.92 5.11 -12.34
C ARG A 6 -11.07 4.02 -11.69
N LEU A 7 -10.90 2.88 -12.36
CA LEU A 7 -10.05 1.79 -11.86
C LEU A 7 -8.58 2.18 -11.91
N LEU A 8 -8.14 2.87 -12.97
CA LEU A 8 -6.77 3.36 -13.09
C LEU A 8 -6.45 4.48 -12.09
N LEU A 9 -7.40 5.37 -11.82
CA LEU A 9 -7.32 6.34 -10.74
C LEU A 9 -7.23 5.65 -9.38
N VAL A 10 -8.01 4.59 -9.14
CA VAL A 10 -7.91 3.79 -7.90
C VAL A 10 -6.55 3.11 -7.79
N TYR A 11 -6.02 2.52 -8.86
CA TYR A 11 -4.69 1.89 -8.85
C TYR A 11 -3.57 2.92 -8.66
N ALA A 12 -3.64 4.07 -9.33
CA ALA A 12 -2.68 5.16 -9.16
C ALA A 12 -2.73 5.71 -7.72
N LYS A 13 -3.92 5.92 -7.16
CA LYS A 13 -4.10 6.36 -5.77
C LYS A 13 -3.57 5.34 -4.77
N THR A 14 -3.82 4.05 -5.03
CA THR A 14 -3.29 2.97 -4.20
C THR A 14 -1.77 2.92 -4.30
N ALA A 15 -1.19 3.01 -5.52
CA ALA A 15 0.26 3.05 -5.74
C ALA A 15 0.94 4.25 -5.05
N ILE A 16 0.29 5.43 -5.05
CA ILE A 16 0.75 6.61 -4.31
C ILE A 16 0.64 6.39 -2.79
N GLY A 17 -0.44 5.74 -2.34
CA GLY A 17 -0.60 5.33 -0.94
C GLY A 17 0.47 4.32 -0.48
N TYR A 18 0.86 3.39 -1.34
CA TYR A 18 2.01 2.51 -1.09
C TYR A 18 3.32 3.29 -1.03
N GLY A 19 3.54 4.24 -1.95
CA GLY A 19 4.72 5.09 -1.99
C GLY A 19 5.02 5.78 -0.65
N GLY A 20 4.00 6.27 0.06
CA GLY A 20 4.17 6.89 1.38
C GLY A 20 4.76 5.94 2.45
N SER A 21 4.40 4.65 2.41
CA SER A 21 5.01 3.64 3.29
C SER A 21 6.44 3.31 2.87
N PHE A 22 6.79 3.42 1.58
CA PHE A 22 8.15 3.11 1.13
C PHE A 22 9.19 4.18 1.49
N ILE A 23 8.75 5.39 1.86
CA ILE A 23 9.63 6.46 2.37
C ILE A 23 10.39 5.97 3.61
N PRO A 24 9.74 5.65 4.76
CA PRO A 24 10.47 5.14 5.92
C PRO A 24 11.07 3.75 5.68
N PHE A 25 10.51 2.94 4.77
CA PHE A 25 10.99 1.57 4.53
C PHE A 25 12.38 1.57 3.91
N THR A 26 12.62 2.49 2.96
CA THR A 26 13.93 2.68 2.33
C THR A 26 15.03 2.96 3.35
N PHE A 27 14.68 3.62 4.46
CA PHE A 27 15.59 3.98 5.55
C PHE A 27 15.39 3.12 6.80
N LEU A 28 14.69 1.99 6.70
CA LEU A 28 14.40 1.17 7.88
C LEU A 28 15.67 0.57 8.49
N ALA A 29 16.62 0.11 7.66
CA ALA A 29 17.90 -0.39 8.15
C ALA A 29 18.67 0.67 8.98
N PRO A 30 18.93 1.90 8.47
CA PRO A 30 19.58 2.94 9.26
C PRO A 30 18.73 3.40 10.47
N ILE A 31 17.40 3.40 10.39
CA ILE A 31 16.56 3.68 11.57
C ILE A 31 16.78 2.62 12.66
N LEU A 32 16.84 1.33 12.29
CA LEU A 32 17.07 0.24 13.23
C LEU A 32 18.47 0.30 13.86
N THR A 33 19.51 0.66 13.10
CA THR A 33 20.87 0.77 13.65
C THR A 33 21.08 2.04 14.44
N ASP A 34 20.73 3.19 13.88
CA ASP A 34 21.18 4.50 14.37
C ASP A 34 20.21 5.09 15.40
N VAL A 35 18.94 4.68 15.37
CA VAL A 35 17.92 5.13 16.31
C VAL A 35 17.55 4.03 17.29
N SER A 36 17.20 2.84 16.80
CA SER A 36 16.81 1.74 17.68
C SER A 36 18.02 1.06 18.34
N GLY A 37 19.23 1.23 17.82
CA GLY A 37 20.46 0.66 18.38
C GLY A 37 20.66 -0.84 18.09
N PHE A 38 20.01 -1.41 17.08
CA PHE A 38 20.30 -2.76 16.62
C PHE A 38 21.71 -2.85 16.03
N SER A 39 22.36 -4.00 16.19
CA SER A 39 23.60 -4.27 15.46
C SER A 39 23.29 -4.53 13.97
N ALA A 40 24.24 -4.22 13.08
CA ALA A 40 24.08 -4.46 11.65
C ALA A 40 23.70 -5.91 11.32
N GLY A 41 24.28 -6.89 12.03
CA GLY A 41 23.95 -8.31 11.88
C GLY A 41 22.52 -8.67 12.33
N ALA A 42 21.95 -7.94 13.30
CA ALA A 42 20.57 -8.17 13.75
C ALA A 42 19.53 -7.60 12.77
N VAL A 43 19.86 -6.56 12.00
CA VAL A 43 18.95 -5.97 11.01
C VAL A 43 18.50 -6.99 9.97
N GLY A 44 19.41 -7.84 9.49
CA GLY A 44 19.08 -8.92 8.55
C GLY A 44 18.02 -9.88 9.12
N TRP A 45 18.14 -10.23 10.40
CA TRP A 45 17.13 -11.05 11.09
C TRP A 45 15.79 -10.32 11.24
N VAL A 46 15.80 -9.04 11.60
CA VAL A 46 14.57 -8.24 11.67
C VAL A 46 13.87 -8.18 10.31
N MET A 47 14.62 -7.98 9.22
CA MET A 47 14.09 -7.98 7.86
C MET A 47 13.54 -9.35 7.43
N LEU A 48 14.17 -10.44 7.89
CA LEU A 48 13.66 -11.80 7.66
C LEU A 48 12.30 -12.00 8.32
N VAL A 49 12.18 -11.65 9.61
CA VAL A 49 10.90 -11.79 10.34
C VAL A 49 9.85 -10.80 9.81
N TYR A 50 10.27 -9.61 9.36
CA TYR A 50 9.41 -8.69 8.62
C TYR A 50 8.85 -9.36 7.36
N GLY A 51 9.68 -10.04 6.56
CA GLY A 51 9.24 -10.78 5.37
C GLY A 51 8.23 -11.88 5.69
N ILE A 52 8.41 -12.61 6.80
CA ILE A 52 7.43 -13.60 7.29
C ILE A 52 6.11 -12.89 7.67
N SER A 53 6.19 -11.77 8.36
CA SER A 53 5.01 -10.98 8.75
C SER A 53 4.24 -10.47 7.55
N VAL A 54 4.94 -10.04 6.49
CA VAL A 54 4.37 -9.68 5.19
C VAL A 54 3.59 -10.86 4.58
N ALA A 55 4.16 -12.06 4.56
CA ALA A 55 3.49 -13.24 4.03
C ALA A 55 2.19 -13.56 4.80
N VAL A 56 2.22 -13.47 6.14
CA VAL A 56 1.02 -13.65 6.98
C VAL A 56 -0.02 -12.56 6.72
N GLY A 57 0.44 -11.30 6.62
CA GLY A 57 -0.36 -10.14 6.30
C GLY A 57 -1.13 -10.26 4.98
N ASN A 58 -0.46 -10.77 3.95
CA ASN A 58 -1.04 -11.03 2.62
C ASN A 58 -2.24 -11.99 2.70
N ILE A 59 -2.10 -13.06 3.47
CA ILE A 59 -3.17 -14.05 3.66
C ILE A 59 -4.35 -13.41 4.39
N TRP A 60 -4.07 -12.66 5.46
CA TRP A 60 -5.09 -12.00 6.26
C TRP A 60 -5.85 -10.92 5.46
N GLY A 61 -5.14 -10.05 4.75
CA GLY A 61 -5.74 -8.98 3.97
C GLY A 61 -6.51 -9.50 2.74
N GLY A 62 -6.05 -10.59 2.13
CA GLY A 62 -6.81 -11.32 1.11
C GLY A 62 -8.15 -11.83 1.66
N LYS A 63 -8.14 -12.52 2.80
CA LYS A 63 -9.37 -12.99 3.48
C LYS A 63 -10.30 -11.85 3.88
N LEU A 64 -9.74 -10.71 4.31
CA LEU A 64 -10.52 -9.51 4.66
C LEU A 64 -11.24 -8.94 3.43
N ALA A 65 -10.54 -8.86 2.29
CA ALA A 65 -11.09 -8.43 1.01
C ALA A 65 -12.17 -9.39 0.49
N ASP A 66 -11.96 -10.70 0.64
CA ASP A 66 -12.96 -11.72 0.26
C ASP A 66 -14.24 -11.61 1.09
N ARG A 67 -14.13 -11.30 2.40
CA ARG A 67 -15.29 -11.19 3.31
C ARG A 67 -16.05 -9.86 3.19
N LEU A 68 -15.33 -8.74 3.16
CA LEU A 68 -15.94 -7.41 3.25
C LEU A 68 -16.06 -6.70 1.89
N GLY A 69 -15.48 -7.31 0.85
CA GLY A 69 -15.28 -6.68 -0.44
C GLY A 69 -14.03 -5.78 -0.48
N PRO A 70 -13.56 -5.42 -1.69
CA PRO A 70 -12.26 -4.76 -1.88
C PRO A 70 -12.19 -3.38 -1.21
N ILE A 71 -13.21 -2.55 -1.38
CA ILE A 71 -13.18 -1.15 -0.95
C ILE A 71 -13.18 -1.01 0.59
N PRO A 72 -14.05 -1.70 1.35
CA PRO A 72 -14.01 -1.64 2.81
C PRO A 72 -12.71 -2.20 3.39
N ALA A 73 -12.18 -3.30 2.83
CA ALA A 73 -10.92 -3.89 3.26
C ALA A 73 -9.75 -2.92 3.06
N LEU A 74 -9.66 -2.26 1.90
CA LEU A 74 -8.63 -1.27 1.61
C LEU A 74 -8.65 -0.11 2.63
N LYS A 75 -9.83 0.40 3.00
CA LYS A 75 -9.96 1.47 3.99
C LYS A 75 -9.40 1.05 5.35
N ILE A 76 -9.74 -0.15 5.80
CA ILE A 76 -9.25 -0.70 7.07
C ILE A 76 -7.73 -0.84 7.04
N ILE A 77 -7.19 -1.41 5.96
CA ILE A 77 -5.74 -1.64 5.83
C ILE A 77 -4.96 -0.34 5.79
N PHE A 78 -5.43 0.67 5.04
CA PHE A 78 -4.75 1.97 5.03
C PHE A 78 -4.85 2.73 6.36
N ALA A 79 -5.98 2.64 7.07
CA ALA A 79 -6.11 3.24 8.39
C ALA A 79 -5.17 2.58 9.40
N LEU A 80 -5.09 1.24 9.38
CA LEU A 80 -4.12 0.49 10.19
C LEU A 80 -2.68 0.85 9.81
N LEU A 81 -2.37 0.99 8.52
CA LEU A 81 -1.03 1.33 8.05
C LEU A 81 -0.60 2.71 8.56
N ALA A 82 -1.47 3.71 8.45
CA ALA A 82 -1.21 5.05 8.99
C ALA A 82 -1.01 5.02 10.51
N ALA A 83 -1.83 4.26 11.25
CA ALA A 83 -1.69 4.10 12.69
C ALA A 83 -0.36 3.43 13.06
N VAL A 84 0.03 2.38 12.34
CA VAL A 84 1.30 1.67 12.59
C VAL A 84 2.50 2.56 12.29
N LEU A 85 2.48 3.36 11.21
CA LEU A 85 3.57 4.31 10.92
C LEU A 85 3.70 5.39 12.00
N LEU A 86 2.58 5.89 12.53
CA LEU A 86 2.57 6.82 13.67
C LEU A 86 3.12 6.15 14.92
N VAL A 87 2.69 4.93 15.24
CA VAL A 87 3.23 4.16 16.38
C VAL A 87 4.72 3.91 16.20
N PHE A 88 5.17 3.58 15.00
CA PHE A 88 6.58 3.34 14.69
C PHE A 88 7.44 4.58 14.98
N ASN A 89 6.94 5.79 14.70
CA ASN A 89 7.64 7.04 15.03
C ASN A 89 7.99 7.14 16.53
N PHE A 90 7.10 6.71 17.42
CA PHE A 90 7.33 6.73 18.87
C PHE A 90 8.03 5.46 19.37
N ALA A 91 7.89 4.35 18.66
CA ALA A 91 8.47 3.07 19.01
C ALA A 91 9.94 2.94 18.58
N ALA A 92 10.37 3.65 17.54
CA ALA A 92 11.71 3.57 16.96
C ALA A 92 12.86 3.78 17.96
N PRO A 93 12.79 4.65 18.98
CA PRO A 93 13.86 4.76 19.99
C PRO A 93 14.01 3.54 20.91
N HIS A 94 13.04 2.62 20.94
CA HIS A 94 13.03 1.46 21.83
C HIS A 94 13.09 0.15 21.04
N LYS A 95 14.21 -0.59 21.13
CA LYS A 95 14.46 -1.86 20.40
C LYS A 95 13.26 -2.79 20.29
N TRP A 96 12.63 -3.10 21.41
CA TRP A 96 11.53 -4.06 21.46
C TRP A 96 10.25 -3.51 20.82
N LEU A 97 9.92 -2.24 21.08
CA LEU A 97 8.76 -1.59 20.47
C LEU A 97 8.96 -1.40 18.96
N ALA A 98 10.17 -1.02 18.53
CA ALA A 98 10.54 -0.91 17.13
C ALA A 98 10.36 -2.25 16.41
N LEU A 99 10.80 -3.36 17.01
CA LEU A 99 10.59 -4.70 16.45
C LEU A 99 9.11 -5.00 16.28
N VAL A 100 8.30 -4.84 17.34
CA VAL A 100 6.85 -5.11 17.28
C VAL A 100 6.17 -4.22 16.23
N ALA A 101 6.52 -2.94 16.16
CA ALA A 101 5.99 -2.01 15.18
C ALA A 101 6.37 -2.40 13.74
N VAL A 102 7.60 -2.86 13.48
CA VAL A 102 8.03 -3.37 12.17
C VAL A 102 7.25 -4.63 11.79
N LEU A 103 7.00 -5.55 12.71
CA LEU A 103 6.21 -6.76 12.44
C LEU A 103 4.75 -6.42 12.10
N MET A 104 4.13 -5.54 12.90
CA MET A 104 2.79 -5.02 12.60
C MET A 104 2.76 -4.32 11.25
N TRP A 105 3.80 -3.56 10.94
CA TRP A 105 3.92 -2.84 9.69
C TRP A 105 3.99 -3.80 8.50
N GLY A 106 4.82 -4.83 8.56
CA GLY A 106 4.91 -5.85 7.51
C GLY A 106 3.58 -6.55 7.28
N ALA A 107 2.89 -6.93 8.36
CA ALA A 107 1.59 -7.59 8.27
C ALA A 107 0.50 -6.70 7.65
N VAL A 108 0.50 -5.40 7.95
CA VAL A 108 -0.53 -4.49 7.46
C VAL A 108 -0.22 -3.96 6.06
N ALA A 109 1.03 -3.60 5.77
CA ALA A 109 1.43 -2.90 4.54
C ALA A 109 1.07 -3.69 3.29
N PHE A 110 1.27 -5.01 3.30
CA PHE A 110 1.11 -5.83 2.09
C PHE A 110 -0.21 -6.60 2.01
N GLY A 111 -1.02 -6.61 3.08
CA GLY A 111 -2.32 -7.31 3.09
C GLY A 111 -3.27 -6.92 1.94
N ASN A 112 -3.10 -5.73 1.36
CA ASN A 112 -3.90 -5.23 0.24
C ASN A 112 -3.48 -5.77 -1.14
N VAL A 113 -2.25 -6.26 -1.31
CA VAL A 113 -1.69 -6.66 -2.62
C VAL A 113 -2.44 -7.83 -3.26
N PRO A 114 -2.68 -8.97 -2.58
CA PRO A 114 -3.33 -10.11 -3.21
C PRO A 114 -4.81 -9.85 -3.52
N GLY A 115 -5.51 -9.09 -2.67
CA GLY A 115 -6.92 -8.74 -2.90
C GLY A 115 -7.12 -7.91 -4.17
N LEU A 116 -6.21 -6.96 -4.44
CA LEU A 116 -6.24 -6.15 -5.66
C LEU A 116 -5.81 -6.96 -6.89
N GLN A 117 -4.79 -7.81 -6.77
CA GLN A 117 -4.30 -8.61 -7.89
C GLN A 117 -5.34 -9.64 -8.34
N VAL A 118 -6.02 -10.32 -7.42
CA VAL A 118 -7.13 -11.23 -7.73
C VAL A 118 -8.33 -10.48 -8.33
N TYR A 119 -8.64 -9.27 -7.84
CA TYR A 119 -9.70 -8.43 -8.40
C TYR A 119 -9.40 -8.01 -9.85
N VAL A 120 -8.17 -7.55 -10.13
CA VAL A 120 -7.72 -7.19 -11.47
C VAL A 120 -7.78 -8.39 -12.42
N VAL A 121 -7.27 -9.55 -11.99
CA VAL A 121 -7.22 -10.76 -12.83
C VAL A 121 -8.63 -11.26 -13.16
N LYS A 122 -9.52 -11.38 -12.16
CA LYS A 122 -10.92 -11.82 -12.39
C LYS A 122 -11.71 -10.85 -13.28
N GLN A 123 -11.44 -9.56 -13.19
CA GLN A 123 -12.06 -8.56 -14.05
C GLN A 123 -11.49 -8.65 -15.49
N ALA A 124 -10.18 -8.86 -15.63
CA ALA A 124 -9.51 -8.93 -16.92
C ALA A 124 -9.88 -10.20 -17.72
N GLU A 125 -10.04 -11.35 -17.04
CA GLU A 125 -10.55 -12.60 -17.63
C GLU A 125 -11.96 -12.44 -18.24
N ARG A 126 -12.79 -11.56 -17.68
CA ARG A 126 -14.17 -11.32 -18.15
C ARG A 126 -14.28 -10.42 -19.36
N PHE A 127 -13.35 -9.48 -19.55
CA PHE A 127 -13.55 -8.39 -20.52
C PHE A 127 -12.46 -8.28 -21.59
N THR A 128 -11.22 -8.71 -21.35
CA THR A 128 -10.14 -8.62 -22.35
C THR A 128 -8.99 -9.61 -22.06
N PRO A 129 -9.15 -10.91 -22.36
CA PRO A 129 -8.14 -11.95 -22.08
C PRO A 129 -6.76 -11.73 -22.72
N GLN A 130 -6.68 -10.94 -23.80
CA GLN A 130 -5.44 -10.72 -24.56
C GLN A 130 -4.58 -9.53 -24.08
N ALA A 131 -5.01 -8.77 -23.06
CA ALA A 131 -4.31 -7.55 -22.60
C ALA A 131 -3.89 -7.59 -21.11
N VAL A 132 -4.09 -8.72 -20.43
CA VAL A 132 -3.84 -8.89 -18.99
C VAL A 132 -2.36 -8.70 -18.66
N ASP A 133 -1.47 -9.27 -19.46
CA ASP A 133 -0.03 -9.25 -19.21
C ASP A 133 0.56 -7.85 -19.34
N VAL A 134 0.11 -7.08 -20.35
CA VAL A 134 0.54 -5.69 -20.56
C VAL A 134 0.04 -4.78 -19.43
N ALA A 135 -1.22 -4.97 -19.01
CA ALA A 135 -1.80 -4.20 -17.89
C ALA A 135 -1.11 -4.50 -16.55
N SER A 136 -0.77 -5.78 -16.31
CA SER A 136 -0.01 -6.21 -15.13
C SER A 136 1.40 -5.62 -15.13
N GLY A 137 2.11 -5.70 -16.26
CA GLY A 137 3.44 -5.12 -16.42
C GLY A 137 3.48 -3.60 -16.18
N LEU A 138 2.48 -2.87 -16.70
CA LEU A 138 2.38 -1.42 -16.50
C LEU A 138 2.09 -1.05 -15.03
N ASN A 139 1.32 -1.87 -14.31
CA ASN A 139 1.07 -1.68 -12.88
C ASN A 139 2.37 -1.87 -12.06
N ILE A 140 3.12 -2.93 -12.34
CA ILE A 140 4.42 -3.18 -11.70
C ILE A 140 5.39 -2.02 -11.97
N ALA A 141 5.44 -1.52 -13.21
CA ALA A 141 6.27 -0.37 -13.55
C ALA A 141 5.87 0.89 -12.78
N ALA A 142 4.57 1.20 -12.68
CA ALA A 142 4.07 2.33 -11.90
C ALA A 142 4.38 2.20 -10.40
N PHE A 143 4.28 0.99 -9.85
CA PHE A 143 4.63 0.71 -8.46
C PHE A 143 6.12 0.95 -8.19
N ASN A 144 7.00 0.41 -9.04
CA ASN A 144 8.45 0.62 -8.93
C ASN A 144 8.84 2.09 -9.09
N LEU A 145 8.19 2.83 -9.99
CA LEU A 145 8.39 4.27 -10.12
C LEU A 145 7.98 5.02 -8.84
N GLY A 146 6.85 4.63 -8.24
CA GLY A 146 6.39 5.17 -6.96
C GLY A 146 7.40 4.93 -5.83
N ILE A 147 7.97 3.72 -5.74
CA ILE A 147 9.03 3.40 -4.77
C ILE A 147 10.27 4.24 -5.02
N ALA A 148 10.69 4.39 -6.28
CA ALA A 148 11.86 5.20 -6.64
C ALA A 148 11.67 6.67 -6.24
N LEU A 149 10.49 7.25 -6.51
CA LEU A 149 10.15 8.61 -6.10
C LEU A 149 10.09 8.75 -4.57
N ALA A 150 9.54 7.75 -3.88
CA ALA A 150 9.51 7.72 -2.41
C ALA A 150 10.91 7.64 -1.80
N ALA A 151 11.80 6.83 -2.37
CA ALA A 151 13.21 6.74 -1.96
C ALA A 151 13.94 8.07 -2.17
N TRP A 152 13.73 8.71 -3.33
CA TRP A 152 14.31 10.02 -3.63
C TRP A 152 13.81 11.11 -2.68
N ALA A 153 12.50 11.23 -2.49
CA ALA A 153 11.90 12.17 -1.56
C ALA A 153 12.32 11.90 -0.11
N GLY A 154 12.39 10.62 0.28
CA GLY A 154 12.91 10.19 1.58
C GLY A 154 14.37 10.58 1.78
N GLY A 155 15.20 10.46 0.75
CA GLY A 155 16.60 10.92 0.78
C GLY A 155 16.73 12.41 1.05
N LEU A 156 15.89 13.24 0.41
CA LEU A 156 15.83 14.68 0.68
C LEU A 156 15.42 14.97 2.14
N ILE A 157 14.41 14.25 2.65
CA ILE A 157 13.98 14.38 4.05
C ILE A 157 15.12 14.03 5.00
N VAL A 158 15.81 12.91 4.78
CA VAL A 158 16.91 12.47 5.64
C VAL A 158 18.07 13.48 5.61
N THR A 159 18.38 14.03 4.43
CA THR A 159 19.49 14.98 4.25
C THR A 159 19.23 16.32 4.94
N HIS A 160 17.98 16.81 4.95
CA HIS A 160 17.64 18.14 5.47
C HIS A 160 17.01 18.15 6.87
N LEU A 161 16.33 17.07 7.26
CA LEU A 161 15.54 16.99 8.50
C LEU A 161 16.00 15.83 9.40
N GLY A 162 16.56 14.76 8.84
CA GLY A 162 17.06 13.59 9.57
C GLY A 162 16.14 12.36 9.50
N LEU A 163 16.67 11.20 9.92
CA LEU A 163 16.04 9.88 9.76
C LEU A 163 14.64 9.79 10.39
N MET A 164 14.46 10.35 11.58
CA MET A 164 13.19 10.25 12.33
C MET A 164 12.04 11.09 11.75
N HIS A 165 12.30 11.92 10.75
CA HIS A 165 11.23 12.64 10.05
C HIS A 165 10.58 11.81 8.95
N THR A 166 11.22 10.72 8.50
CA THR A 166 10.69 9.87 7.44
C THR A 166 9.38 9.14 7.80
N PRO A 167 9.13 8.64 9.03
CA PRO A 167 7.93 7.86 9.31
C PRO A 167 6.65 8.69 9.34
N TRP A 168 6.66 9.86 10.00
CA TRP A 168 5.47 10.71 10.09
C TRP A 168 5.19 11.45 8.78
N ILE A 169 6.23 11.84 8.02
CA ILE A 169 6.04 12.39 6.67
C ILE A 169 5.48 11.32 5.75
N GLY A 170 5.98 10.08 5.84
CA GLY A 170 5.40 8.92 5.16
C GLY A 170 3.91 8.76 5.49
N ALA A 171 3.54 8.79 6.77
CA ALA A 171 2.15 8.73 7.20
C ALA A 171 1.31 9.89 6.63
N LEU A 172 1.84 11.11 6.57
CA LEU A 172 1.16 12.27 5.99
C LEU A 172 0.92 12.09 4.49
N VAL A 173 1.90 11.57 3.75
CA VAL A 173 1.76 11.25 2.32
C VAL A 173 0.67 10.18 2.11
N VAL A 174 0.63 9.15 2.96
CA VAL A 174 -0.45 8.13 2.94
C VAL A 174 -1.82 8.77 3.20
N LEU A 175 -1.92 9.66 4.20
CA LEU A 175 -3.16 10.35 4.55
C LEU A 175 -3.65 11.29 3.44
N VAL A 176 -2.75 12.05 2.81
CA VAL A 176 -3.07 12.90 1.67
C VAL A 176 -3.57 12.06 0.49
N SER A 177 -2.90 10.94 0.20
CA SER A 177 -3.33 10.00 -0.84
C SER A 177 -4.74 9.44 -0.54
N LEU A 178 -5.00 9.07 0.72
CA LEU A 178 -6.33 8.65 1.17
C LEU A 178 -7.39 9.75 1.02
N ALA A 179 -7.08 10.98 1.41
CA ALA A 179 -8.02 12.10 1.32
C ALA A 179 -8.39 12.41 -0.14
N LEU A 180 -7.39 12.48 -1.03
CA LEU A 180 -7.60 12.63 -2.48
C LEU A 180 -8.44 11.48 -3.05
N THR A 181 -8.25 10.27 -2.51
CA THR A 181 -9.05 9.09 -2.88
C THR A 181 -10.51 9.25 -2.49
N GLN A 182 -10.81 9.67 -1.26
CA GLN A 182 -12.18 9.89 -0.82
C GLN A 182 -12.85 11.04 -1.58
N TRP A 183 -12.12 12.12 -1.85
CA TRP A 183 -12.67 13.32 -2.49
C TRP A 183 -13.04 13.07 -3.96
N SER A 184 -12.18 12.37 -4.70
CA SER A 184 -12.48 11.90 -6.06
C SER A 184 -13.70 10.96 -6.08
N GLY A 185 -13.84 10.05 -5.11
CA GLY A 185 -15.01 9.18 -4.99
C GLY A 185 -16.30 9.88 -4.53
N ALA A 186 -16.20 11.04 -3.87
CA ALA A 186 -17.35 11.87 -3.50
C ALA A 186 -17.87 12.68 -4.69
N LEU A 187 -16.96 13.21 -5.52
CA LEU A 187 -17.28 13.90 -6.77
C LEU A 187 -17.99 12.96 -7.77
N ASP A 188 -17.51 11.72 -7.88
CA ASP A 188 -18.13 10.69 -8.72
C ASP A 188 -19.58 10.35 -8.30
N ARG A 189 -19.86 10.38 -7.00
CA ARG A 189 -21.22 10.18 -6.44
C ARG A 189 -22.12 11.40 -6.65
N ARG A 190 -21.57 12.61 -6.52
CA ARG A 190 -22.30 13.87 -6.74
C ARG A 190 -22.65 14.10 -8.21
N ALA A 191 -21.86 13.56 -9.14
CA ALA A 191 -22.15 13.58 -10.57
C ALA A 191 -23.25 12.60 -11.01
N GLY A 192 -23.87 11.84 -10.08
CA GLY A 192 -25.01 10.97 -10.39
C GLY A 192 -24.69 9.78 -11.29
N ILE A 193 -23.41 9.44 -11.49
CA ILE A 193 -23.03 8.31 -12.35
C ILE A 193 -23.40 7.00 -11.62
N PRO A 194 -24.35 6.19 -12.14
CA PRO A 194 -24.80 4.99 -11.45
C PRO A 194 -23.65 4.01 -11.25
N VAL A 195 -23.53 3.45 -10.04
CA VAL A 195 -22.57 2.38 -9.71
C VAL A 195 -23.07 1.01 -10.24
N ARG A 196 -23.65 0.97 -11.44
CA ARG A 196 -24.16 -0.28 -12.04
C ARG A 196 -23.94 -0.33 -13.55
N ALA A 197 -23.04 -1.22 -13.95
CA ALA A 197 -23.21 -2.05 -15.15
C ALA A 197 -22.40 -3.34 -15.00
N SER A 198 -22.90 -4.25 -14.16
CA SER A 198 -22.66 -5.69 -14.36
C SER A 198 -23.88 -6.46 -13.83
N GLY A 199 -25.04 -6.15 -14.42
CA GLY A 199 -26.11 -7.12 -14.47
C GLY A 199 -25.71 -8.27 -15.40
N PRO A 200 -26.18 -9.50 -15.15
CA PRO A 200 -25.92 -10.62 -16.05
C PRO A 200 -26.42 -10.29 -17.46
N VAL A 201 -25.57 -10.54 -18.46
CA VAL A 201 -25.90 -10.40 -19.88
C VAL A 201 -27.07 -11.35 -20.19
N PRO A 202 -28.17 -10.90 -20.81
CA PRO A 202 -29.22 -11.80 -21.24
C PRO A 202 -28.65 -12.73 -22.30
N VAL A 203 -28.68 -14.03 -22.03
CA VAL A 203 -28.37 -15.05 -23.04
C VAL A 203 -29.59 -15.09 -23.97
N GLY A 204 -29.43 -14.49 -25.15
CA GLY A 204 -30.40 -14.61 -26.23
C GLY A 204 -30.36 -16.04 -26.79
N HIS A 205 -31.56 -16.60 -26.98
CA HIS A 205 -31.84 -17.94 -27.50
C HIS A 205 -31.25 -18.23 -28.88
#